data_AF-A0A2N0QKK8-F1
#
_entry.id   AF-A0A2N0QKK8-F1
#
_cell.length_a   1.000
_cell.length_b   1.000
_cell.length_c   1.000
_cell.angle_alpha   90.00
_cell.angle_beta   90.00
_cell.angle_gamma   90.00
#
_symmetry.space_group_name_H-M   'P 1'
#
loop_
_entity.id
_entity.type
_entity.pdbx_description
1 polymer ?
#
loop_
_entity_poly.entity_id
_entity_poly.type
_entity_poly.pdbx_seq_one_letter_code
_entity_poly.pdbx_strand_id
1 'polypeptide(L)'
;MGNHTWDNKDIFEFIDDADYLIRPANFSTEAPGKGMVQIEKGGVTLTVINLHGRVFLPPHEDPFAVADELIAEARKTSPLVFVDFHAEVTSEKIALGWHLDGRASAVVGTHTHVQTADARIYPGGTAYITDV
;
A
#
# COMPACT_ATOMS: atom_id res chain seq x y z
N MET A 1 -5.15 5.21 -3.58
CA MET A 1 -6.62 5.10 -3.35
C MET A 1 -6.85 4.64 -1.93
N GLY A 2 -8.08 4.64 -1.42
CA GLY A 2 -8.33 4.32 0.00
C GLY A 2 -9.74 3.81 0.27
N ASN A 3 -10.28 4.17 1.43
CA ASN A 3 -11.65 3.82 1.83
C ASN A 3 -12.71 4.36 0.84
N HIS A 4 -12.45 5.49 0.18
CA HIS A 4 -13.38 6.11 -0.78
C HIS A 4 -13.27 5.59 -2.23
N THR A 5 -12.59 4.45 -2.45
CA THR A 5 -12.35 3.92 -3.81
C THR A 5 -13.64 3.76 -4.62
N TRP A 6 -14.74 3.38 -3.98
CA TRP A 6 -15.98 2.95 -4.65
C TRP A 6 -17.12 3.97 -4.59
N ASP A 7 -16.83 5.18 -4.12
CA ASP A 7 -17.84 6.21 -3.87
C ASP A 7 -18.40 6.76 -5.18
N ASN A 8 -17.54 6.99 -6.18
CA ASN A 8 -17.97 7.27 -7.55
C ASN A 8 -18.10 5.95 -8.33
N LYS A 9 -19.32 5.67 -8.84
CA LYS A 9 -19.63 4.45 -9.60
C LYS A 9 -19.00 4.42 -10.99
N ASP A 10 -18.59 5.56 -11.53
CA ASP A 10 -17.88 5.61 -12.81
C ASP A 10 -16.55 4.83 -12.76
N ILE A 11 -15.99 4.61 -11.56
CA ILE A 11 -14.74 3.84 -11.40
C ILE A 11 -14.84 2.44 -11.99
N PHE A 12 -16.02 1.82 -11.94
CA PHE A 12 -16.24 0.48 -12.46
C PHE A 12 -16.14 0.39 -13.99
N GLU A 13 -16.20 1.53 -14.69
CA GLU A 13 -16.08 1.57 -16.15
C GLU A 13 -14.62 1.47 -16.63
N PHE A 14 -13.64 1.78 -15.78
CA PHE A 14 -12.23 1.89 -16.21
C PHE A 14 -11.20 1.28 -15.25
N ILE A 15 -11.59 0.84 -14.05
CA ILE A 15 -10.63 0.42 -13.03
C ILE A 15 -9.74 -0.76 -13.46
N ASP A 16 -10.26 -1.66 -14.28
CA ASP A 16 -9.53 -2.84 -14.76
C ASP A 16 -8.60 -2.51 -15.95
N ASP A 17 -8.93 -1.47 -16.71
CA ASP A 17 -8.23 -1.06 -17.92
C ASP A 17 -7.14 0.00 -17.67
N ALA A 18 -7.19 0.69 -16.53
CA ALA A 18 -6.21 1.72 -16.18
C ALA A 18 -4.84 1.11 -15.83
N ASP A 19 -3.79 1.56 -16.52
CA ASP A 19 -2.44 0.99 -16.40
C ASP A 19 -1.84 1.11 -15.00
N TYR A 20 -2.00 2.29 -14.37
CA TYR A 20 -1.31 2.64 -13.11
C TYR A 20 -2.28 2.99 -11.98
N LEU A 21 -3.49 2.41 -12.02
CA LEU A 21 -4.47 2.57 -10.96
C LEU A 21 -4.46 1.34 -10.04
N ILE A 22 -4.29 1.59 -8.74
CA ILE A 22 -4.35 0.55 -7.71
C ILE A 22 -5.30 0.94 -6.58
N ARG A 23 -6.05 -0.05 -6.10
CA ARG A 23 -6.94 0.02 -4.94
C ARG A 23 -6.35 -0.76 -3.77
N PRO A 24 -6.84 -0.61 -2.53
CA PRO A 24 -6.33 -1.42 -1.43
C PRO A 24 -6.44 -2.92 -1.72
N ALA A 25 -5.33 -3.64 -1.68
CA ALA A 25 -5.26 -5.04 -2.09
C ALA A 25 -6.08 -5.96 -1.18
N ASN A 26 -6.14 -5.65 0.11
CA ASN A 26 -6.81 -6.44 1.12
C ASN A 26 -8.33 -6.20 1.20
N PHE A 27 -8.94 -5.43 0.28
CA PHE A 27 -10.37 -5.12 0.32
C PHE A 27 -11.28 -6.35 0.06
N SER A 28 -10.96 -7.13 -0.97
CA SER A 28 -11.54 -8.44 -1.34
C SER A 28 -10.78 -9.01 -2.56
N THR A 29 -10.71 -10.33 -2.68
CA THR A 29 -10.19 -11.01 -3.89
C THR A 29 -11.14 -10.88 -5.08
N GLU A 30 -12.43 -10.64 -4.84
CA GLU A 30 -13.45 -10.45 -5.88
C GLU A 30 -13.63 -8.98 -6.29
N ALA A 31 -13.02 -8.04 -5.54
CA ALA A 31 -13.13 -6.61 -5.87
C ALA A 31 -12.37 -6.28 -7.17
N PRO A 32 -12.94 -5.45 -8.05
CA PRO A 32 -12.31 -5.10 -9.32
C PRO A 32 -11.02 -4.28 -9.11
N GLY A 33 -10.26 -4.11 -10.18
CA GLY A 33 -8.96 -3.45 -10.14
C GLY A 33 -7.87 -4.27 -9.45
N LYS A 34 -6.70 -3.65 -9.34
CA LYS A 34 -5.47 -4.31 -8.87
C LYS A 34 -5.04 -3.75 -7.51
N GLY A 35 -4.45 -4.62 -6.69
CA GLY A 35 -3.84 -4.24 -5.40
C GLY A 35 -2.41 -3.71 -5.51
N MET A 36 -1.75 -4.02 -6.63
CA MET A 36 -0.38 -3.60 -6.91
C MET A 36 -0.16 -3.41 -8.42
N VAL A 37 0.87 -2.64 -8.77
CA VAL A 37 1.31 -2.46 -10.15
C VAL A 37 2.84 -2.39 -10.21
N GLN A 38 3.42 -2.85 -11.32
CA GLN A 38 4.83 -2.71 -11.62
C GLN A 38 5.03 -1.62 -12.67
N ILE A 39 5.91 -0.67 -12.37
CA ILE A 39 6.22 0.47 -13.24
C ILE A 39 7.68 0.38 -13.62
N GLU A 40 7.96 0.23 -14.91
CA GLU A 40 9.33 0.23 -15.44
C GLU A 40 9.68 1.60 -16.03
N LYS A 41 10.81 2.16 -15.58
CA LYS A 41 11.34 3.42 -16.13
C LYS A 41 12.86 3.40 -16.11
N GLY A 42 13.47 3.59 -17.28
CA GLY A 42 14.93 3.65 -17.41
C GLY A 42 15.65 2.36 -16.98
N GLY A 43 15.04 1.19 -17.24
CA GLY A 43 15.58 -0.12 -16.83
C GLY A 43 15.44 -0.43 -15.35
N VAL A 44 14.68 0.39 -14.60
CA VAL A 44 14.38 0.17 -13.19
C VAL A 44 12.90 -0.13 -13.05
N THR A 45 12.58 -1.25 -12.40
CA THR A 45 11.19 -1.64 -12.10
C THR A 45 10.88 -1.33 -10.63
N LEU A 46 9.83 -0.55 -10.40
CA LEU A 46 9.27 -0.28 -9.07
C LEU A 46 7.92 -1.00 -8.95
N THR A 47 7.73 -1.76 -7.88
CA THR A 47 6.39 -2.24 -7.52
C THR A 47 5.74 -1.27 -6.54
N VAL A 48 4.51 -0.85 -6.83
CA VAL A 48 3.69 -0.02 -5.94
C VAL A 48 2.54 -0.87 -5.42
N ILE A 49 2.37 -0.93 -4.11
CA ILE A 49 1.34 -1.69 -3.40
C ILE A 49 0.46 -0.70 -2.64
N ASN A 50 -0.85 -0.94 -2.64
CA ASN A 50 -1.80 -0.19 -1.82
C ASN A 50 -2.48 -1.15 -0.83
N LEU A 51 -2.55 -0.76 0.45
CA LEU A 51 -3.16 -1.52 1.53
C LEU A 51 -4.06 -0.61 2.37
N HIS A 52 -4.99 -1.21 3.11
CA HIS A 52 -5.93 -0.48 3.94
C HIS A 52 -5.96 -1.04 5.37
N GLY A 53 -5.92 -0.15 6.36
CA GLY A 53 -5.98 -0.50 7.78
C GLY A 53 -7.35 -1.03 8.19
N ARG A 54 -7.44 -1.57 9.40
CA ARG A 54 -8.70 -2.12 9.95
C ARG A 54 -9.14 -1.42 11.22
N VAL A 55 -8.23 -0.79 11.95
CA VAL A 55 -8.60 -0.14 13.21
C VAL A 55 -9.34 1.15 12.89
N PHE A 56 -10.59 1.27 13.38
CA PHE A 56 -11.53 2.37 13.08
C PHE A 56 -11.94 2.52 11.61
N LEU A 57 -11.67 1.51 10.80
CA LEU A 57 -12.04 1.42 9.40
C LEU A 57 -12.85 0.14 9.14
N PRO A 58 -13.54 0.02 7.99
CA PRO A 58 -14.23 -1.21 7.65
C PRO A 58 -13.32 -2.46 7.73
N PRO A 59 -13.82 -3.57 8.30
CA PRO A 59 -12.99 -4.76 8.52
C PRO A 59 -12.82 -5.52 7.20
N HIS A 60 -11.64 -5.38 6.60
CA HIS A 60 -11.22 -6.14 5.43
C HIS A 60 -10.25 -7.28 5.81
N GLU A 61 -9.70 -7.97 4.80
CA GLU A 61 -8.66 -8.98 5.01
C GLU A 61 -7.45 -8.39 5.73
N ASP A 62 -6.69 -9.25 6.41
CA ASP A 62 -5.54 -8.83 7.21
C ASP A 62 -4.47 -8.13 6.35
N PRO A 63 -4.20 -6.82 6.56
CA PRO A 63 -3.23 -6.10 5.75
C PRO A 63 -1.80 -6.64 5.94
N PHE A 64 -1.48 -7.27 7.08
CA PHE A 64 -0.14 -7.82 7.34
C PHE A 64 0.11 -9.08 6.51
N ALA A 65 -0.84 -10.02 6.51
CA ALA A 65 -0.76 -11.23 5.69
C ALA A 65 -0.74 -10.90 4.19
N VAL A 66 -1.62 -10.01 3.73
CA VAL A 66 -1.65 -9.59 2.32
C VAL A 66 -0.36 -8.86 1.93
N ALA A 67 0.22 -8.05 2.83
CA ALA A 67 1.52 -7.42 2.56
C ALA A 67 2.63 -8.46 2.36
N ASP A 68 2.66 -9.52 3.18
CA ASP A 68 3.67 -10.58 3.06
C ASP A 68 3.61 -11.29 1.71
N GLU A 69 2.40 -11.60 1.23
CA GLU A 69 2.16 -12.22 -0.07
C GLU A 69 2.61 -11.30 -1.22
N LEU A 70 2.17 -10.04 -1.21
CA LEU A 70 2.47 -9.10 -2.29
C LEU A 70 3.94 -8.70 -2.34
N ILE A 71 4.61 -8.55 -1.18
CA ILE A 71 6.06 -8.31 -1.16
C ILE A 71 6.82 -9.51 -1.72
N ALA A 72 6.42 -10.74 -1.36
CA ALA A 72 7.06 -11.94 -1.89
C ALA A 72 6.92 -12.03 -3.42
N GLU A 73 5.77 -11.66 -3.97
CA GLU A 73 5.54 -11.58 -5.41
C GLU A 73 6.36 -10.46 -6.07
N ALA A 74 6.28 -9.23 -5.54
CA ALA A 74 6.98 -8.06 -6.05
C ALA A 74 8.50 -8.29 -6.19
N ARG A 75 9.08 -8.94 -5.17
CA ARG A 75 10.54 -9.19 -5.10
C ARG A 75 11.04 -10.24 -6.07
N LYS A 76 10.16 -11.01 -6.74
CA LYS A 76 10.56 -11.86 -7.87
C LYS A 76 11.03 -11.05 -9.07
N THR A 77 10.51 -9.83 -9.22
CA THR A 77 10.84 -8.93 -10.34
C THR A 77 11.89 -7.89 -9.95
N SER A 78 11.73 -7.24 -8.79
CA SER A 78 12.61 -6.15 -8.37
C SER A 78 12.64 -6.00 -6.84
N PRO A 79 13.79 -5.63 -6.25
CA PRO A 79 13.84 -5.31 -4.82
C PRO A 79 13.13 -3.99 -4.46
N LEU A 80 12.76 -3.17 -5.44
CA LEU A 80 12.14 -1.88 -5.22
C LEU A 80 10.62 -2.02 -5.02
N VAL A 81 10.18 -1.79 -3.79
CA VAL A 81 8.78 -1.93 -3.39
C VAL A 81 8.36 -0.71 -2.57
N PHE A 82 7.35 0.01 -3.06
CA PHE A 82 6.71 1.12 -2.37
C PHE A 82 5.34 0.67 -1.87
N VAL A 83 5.03 0.95 -0.60
CA VAL A 83 3.75 0.61 0.02
C VAL A 83 3.06 1.90 0.49
N ASP A 84 1.88 2.17 -0.06
CA ASP A 84 0.89 3.10 0.50
C ASP A 84 -0.01 2.33 1.47
N PHE A 85 -0.01 2.73 2.74
CA PHE A 85 -0.86 2.14 3.76
C PHE A 85 -1.90 3.14 4.27
N HIS A 86 -3.10 3.03 3.69
CA HIS A 86 -4.23 3.89 3.98
C HIS A 86 -4.94 3.45 5.27
N ALA A 87 -4.63 4.09 6.40
CA ALA A 87 -5.10 3.63 7.71
C ALA A 87 -5.35 4.81 8.67
N GLU A 88 -6.21 4.61 9.67
CA GLU A 88 -6.53 5.67 10.64
C GLU A 88 -5.51 5.72 11.79
N VAL A 89 -5.23 4.58 12.42
CA VAL A 89 -4.50 4.58 13.70
C VAL A 89 -3.00 4.46 13.50
N THR A 90 -2.27 5.36 14.16
CA THR A 90 -0.80 5.41 14.14
C THR A 90 -0.15 4.09 14.56
N SER A 91 -0.72 3.37 15.54
CA SER A 91 -0.19 2.08 15.98
C SER A 91 -0.19 1.02 14.87
N GLU A 92 -1.26 0.93 14.08
CA GLU A 92 -1.36 -0.01 12.96
C GLU A 92 -0.35 0.36 11.87
N LYS A 93 -0.22 1.65 11.56
CA LYS A 93 0.76 2.16 10.59
C LYS A 93 2.20 1.89 10.98
N ILE A 94 2.55 2.20 12.23
CA ILE A 94 3.90 1.98 12.77
C ILE A 94 4.19 0.48 12.78
N ALA A 95 3.24 -0.33 13.22
CA ALA A 95 3.39 -1.79 13.23
C ALA A 95 3.63 -2.36 11.83
N LEU A 96 2.86 -1.94 10.81
CA LEU A 96 3.10 -2.41 9.44
C LEU A 96 4.45 -1.93 8.91
N GLY A 97 4.83 -0.67 9.20
CA GLY A 97 6.14 -0.15 8.85
C GLY A 97 7.28 -1.01 9.41
N TRP A 98 7.23 -1.36 10.70
CA TRP A 98 8.23 -2.25 11.32
C TRP A 98 8.16 -3.69 10.81
N HIS A 99 6.95 -4.21 10.55
CA HIS A 99 6.75 -5.54 9.99
C HIS A 99 7.45 -5.67 8.63
N LEU A 100 7.42 -4.62 7.81
CA LEU A 100 7.98 -4.63 6.46
C LEU A 100 9.41 -4.08 6.38
N ASP A 101 10.05 -3.75 7.51
CA ASP A 101 11.42 -3.23 7.52
C ASP A 101 12.42 -4.21 6.87
N GLY A 102 13.25 -3.70 5.97
CA GLY A 102 14.17 -4.48 5.12
C GLY A 102 13.51 -5.27 3.98
N ARG A 103 12.18 -5.30 3.93
CA ARG A 103 11.40 -6.04 2.92
C ARG A 103 10.77 -5.11 1.89
N ALA A 104 10.30 -3.94 2.32
CA ALA A 104 9.87 -2.83 1.47
C ALA A 104 10.95 -1.75 1.37
N SER A 105 10.99 -1.00 0.26
CA SER A 105 11.86 0.18 0.12
C SER A 105 11.29 1.37 0.88
N ALA A 106 9.97 1.57 0.83
CA ALA A 106 9.28 2.60 1.58
C ALA A 106 7.89 2.13 2.01
N VAL A 107 7.49 2.49 3.23
CA VAL A 107 6.12 2.35 3.74
C VAL A 107 5.63 3.73 4.15
N VAL A 108 4.63 4.23 3.46
CA VAL A 108 4.09 5.57 3.62
C VAL A 108 2.63 5.45 4.03
N GLY A 109 2.28 6.00 5.19
CA GLY A 109 0.88 6.06 5.58
C GLY A 109 0.12 7.20 4.89
N THR A 110 -1.18 7.01 4.68
CA THR A 110 -2.13 8.03 4.23
C THR A 110 -3.43 7.92 5.03
N HIS A 111 -4.46 8.72 4.71
CA HIS A 111 -5.84 8.75 5.25
C HIS A 111 -6.15 9.91 6.18
N THR A 112 -5.26 10.26 7.12
CA THR A 112 -5.62 11.23 8.16
C THR A 112 -5.56 12.69 7.70
N HIS A 113 -5.03 12.92 6.49
CA HIS A 113 -4.94 14.22 5.82
C HIS A 113 -4.11 15.27 6.58
N VAL A 114 -3.29 14.83 7.54
CA VAL A 114 -2.37 15.69 8.29
C VAL A 114 -0.99 15.05 8.28
N GLN A 115 -0.07 15.64 7.54
CA GLN A 115 1.30 15.17 7.46
C GLN A 115 1.93 15.07 8.86
N THR A 116 2.63 13.95 9.12
CA THR A 116 3.40 13.76 10.35
C THR A 116 4.84 14.24 10.20
N ALA A 117 5.53 14.46 11.32
CA ALA A 117 6.93 14.92 11.38
C ALA A 117 7.91 13.79 11.78
N ASP A 118 7.54 12.53 11.54
CA ASP A 118 8.26 11.34 12.00
C ASP A 118 9.00 10.59 10.88
N ALA A 119 9.17 11.24 9.72
CA ALA A 119 9.87 10.67 8.58
C ALA A 119 11.28 10.19 8.96
N ARG A 120 11.57 8.92 8.68
CA ARG A 120 12.84 8.28 9.06
C ARG A 120 13.15 7.07 8.20
N ILE A 121 14.38 6.56 8.32
CA ILE A 121 14.78 5.26 7.78
C ILE A 121 14.85 4.28 8.96
N TYR A 122 14.21 3.14 8.84
CA TYR A 122 14.29 2.05 9.82
C TYR A 122 15.59 1.25 9.70
N PRO A 123 15.99 0.47 10.73
CA PRO A 123 17.28 -0.22 10.74
C PRO A 123 17.53 -1.16 9.56
N GLY A 124 16.48 -1.80 9.02
CA GLY A 124 16.53 -2.63 7.82
C GLY A 124 16.63 -1.84 6.50
N GLY A 125 16.59 -0.51 6.55
CA GLY A 125 16.75 0.38 5.41
C GLY A 125 15.43 0.85 4.78
N THR A 126 14.27 0.47 5.34
CA THR A 126 12.98 0.91 4.84
C THR A 126 12.72 2.37 5.21
N ALA A 127 12.40 3.21 4.23
CA ALA A 127 11.92 4.58 4.49
C ALA A 127 10.50 4.53 5.05
N TYR A 128 10.20 5.37 6.04
CA TYR A 128 8.93 5.37 6.74
C TYR A 128 8.45 6.78 7.06
N ILE A 129 7.14 7.01 6.98
CA ILE A 129 6.43 8.16 7.56
C ILE A 129 4.99 7.73 7.91
N THR A 130 4.46 8.21 9.03
CA THR A 130 3.12 7.84 9.50
C THR A 130 2.00 8.43 8.63
N ASP A 131 2.08 9.67 8.18
CA ASP A 131 1.10 10.23 7.23
C ASP A 131 1.74 11.30 6.34
N VAL A 132 1.31 11.37 5.09
CA VAL A 132 1.74 12.36 4.08
C VAL A 132 0.60 13.32 3.78
#